data_AF-A0A3M1A9E9-F1
#
_entry.id   AF-A0A3M1A9E9-F1
#
_cell.length_a   1.000
_cell.length_b   1.000
_cell.length_c   1.000
_cell.angle_alpha   90.00
_cell.angle_beta   90.00
_cell.angle_gamma   90.00
#
_symmetry.space_group_name_H-M   'P 1'
#
loop_
_entity.id
_entity.type
_entity.pdbx_description
1 polymer ?
#
loop_
_entity_poly.entity_id
_entity_poly.type
_entity_poly.pdbx_seq_one_letter_code
_entity_poly.pdbx_strand_id
1 'polypeptide(L)'
;EYDNTRGFRGINDFTKSFSYKKPSIEGKLTVHPYIELDLPFYLYGVIGPYGGAEGYLNLDADINRKDPWCQLVAGFDGKFGIRGSKLGLDDYEKKLIDYSILLAECKRPTLKVDPVALSYSYGTVETGPFNPDSFQFTLDVDTGDIGDDTVDWEAHTSIPWLSISPTSGTVTAGSPQTVTVSLNDAVYGLSEDQYTGDVEFINTTNDQGDTTREIHLDVRGPGSILVSPGPTSDLSFSGDEGGPFSPESVQYTISALENDEDWTVTTDVDWLDITPSSGHLVANQSETITVKVNDKANTLPVSSYEAKIQKEENDFLLKISIPQARVIYKFIKHIYECHSGCIVEEYFDVALELYWEERSKQDYAGSS
;
A
#
# COMPACT_ATOMS: atom_id res chain seq x y z
N GLU A 1 50.38 -10.23 -29.71
CA GLU A 1 51.75 -9.71 -29.90
C GLU A 1 52.41 -10.48 -31.05
N TYR A 2 53.19 -9.83 -31.91
CA TYR A 2 53.77 -10.45 -33.10
C TYR A 2 55.24 -10.80 -32.88
N ASP A 3 55.60 -12.07 -33.11
CA ASP A 3 56.96 -12.60 -33.08
C ASP A 3 57.33 -13.11 -34.48
N ASN A 4 58.45 -12.61 -35.01
CA ASN A 4 58.94 -12.87 -36.36
C ASN A 4 59.32 -14.33 -36.63
N THR A 5 59.30 -15.21 -35.62
CA THR A 5 59.55 -16.64 -35.78
C THR A 5 58.30 -17.52 -35.67
N ARG A 6 57.16 -16.99 -35.20
CA ARG A 6 55.98 -17.81 -34.84
C ARG A 6 54.63 -17.27 -35.31
N GLY A 7 54.59 -16.15 -36.05
CA GLY A 7 53.35 -15.57 -36.57
C GLY A 7 52.45 -14.99 -35.48
N PHE A 8 51.28 -14.49 -35.88
CA PHE A 8 50.31 -13.90 -34.95
C PHE A 8 49.81 -14.92 -33.94
N ARG A 9 50.09 -14.70 -32.65
CA ARG A 9 49.37 -15.40 -31.56
C ARG A 9 48.11 -14.62 -31.21
N GLY A 10 46.96 -15.27 -31.36
CA GLY A 10 45.69 -14.78 -30.83
C GLY A 10 45.78 -14.65 -29.32
N ILE A 11 45.52 -13.46 -28.82
CA ILE A 11 45.35 -13.23 -27.38
C ILE A 11 43.95 -13.75 -27.05
N ASN A 12 43.86 -14.98 -26.53
CA ASN A 12 42.59 -15.63 -26.18
C ASN A 12 42.21 -15.46 -24.70
N ASP A 13 42.88 -14.58 -23.96
CA ASP A 13 42.54 -14.34 -22.56
C ASP A 13 41.93 -12.94 -22.39
N PHE A 14 40.61 -12.87 -22.63
CA PHE A 14 39.77 -11.73 -22.29
C PHE A 14 39.01 -11.97 -20.99
N THR A 15 39.59 -12.68 -20.02
CA THR A 15 39.01 -12.78 -18.68
C THR A 15 39.33 -11.50 -17.88
N LYS A 16 38.93 -10.33 -18.40
CA LYS A 16 38.81 -9.14 -17.56
C LYS A 16 37.52 -9.30 -16.77
N SER A 17 37.58 -9.98 -15.63
CA SER A 17 36.53 -9.86 -14.62
C SER A 17 36.52 -8.41 -14.13
N PHE A 18 35.62 -7.59 -14.66
CA PHE A 18 35.32 -6.29 -14.08
C PHE A 18 34.57 -6.54 -12.78
N SER A 19 35.28 -6.50 -11.66
CA SER A 19 34.65 -6.38 -10.34
C SER A 19 34.24 -4.92 -10.16
N TYR A 20 33.06 -4.56 -10.64
CA TYR A 20 32.43 -3.29 -10.30
C TYR A 20 31.99 -3.35 -8.83
N LYS A 21 32.74 -2.69 -7.94
CA LYS A 21 32.22 -2.31 -6.64
C LYS A 21 31.48 -0.99 -6.82
N LYS A 22 30.17 -0.99 -6.60
CA LYS A 22 29.36 0.23 -6.56
C LYS A 22 30.01 1.20 -5.56
N PRO A 23 30.27 2.48 -5.92
CA PRO A 23 30.84 3.44 -4.99
C PRO A 23 29.91 3.56 -3.77
N SER A 24 30.47 3.44 -2.57
CA SER A 24 29.75 3.64 -1.31
C SER A 24 30.23 4.93 -0.66
N ILE A 25 29.35 5.92 -0.58
CA ILE A 25 29.55 7.11 0.24
C ILE A 25 28.64 6.89 1.45
N GLU A 26 29.25 6.53 2.57
CA GLU A 26 28.61 6.52 3.88
C GLU A 26 28.99 7.85 4.57
N GLY A 27 28.00 8.69 4.82
CA GLY A 27 28.17 9.99 5.46
C GLY A 27 27.41 10.00 6.77
N LYS A 28 28.14 9.98 7.89
CA LYS A 28 27.57 10.19 9.22
C LYS A 28 28.04 11.54 9.75
N LEU A 29 27.11 12.47 9.93
CA LEU A 29 27.37 13.77 10.54
C LEU A 29 26.58 13.87 11.83
N THR A 30 27.29 13.82 12.95
CA THR A 30 26.70 14.04 14.27
C THR A 30 27.23 15.36 14.83
N VAL A 31 26.35 16.33 15.05
CA VAL A 31 26.68 17.62 15.66
C VAL A 31 26.12 17.63 17.09
N HIS A 32 26.98 17.81 18.07
CA HIS A 32 26.61 17.92 19.49
C HIS A 32 26.71 19.38 19.96
N PRO A 33 25.63 20.19 19.90
CA PRO A 33 25.59 21.45 20.65
C PRO A 33 25.57 21.15 22.16
N TYR A 34 26.56 21.67 22.88
CA TYR A 34 26.74 21.48 24.33
C TYR A 34 26.19 22.66 25.13
N ILE A 35 25.26 22.40 26.07
CA ILE A 35 24.80 23.38 27.06
C ILE A 35 24.95 22.76 28.45
N GLU A 36 25.92 23.25 29.23
CA GLU A 36 26.08 22.86 30.64
C GLU A 36 25.33 23.85 31.54
N LEU A 37 24.42 23.35 32.36
CA LEU A 37 23.73 24.14 33.37
C LEU A 37 24.24 23.73 34.76
N ASP A 38 25.12 24.54 35.32
CA ASP A 38 25.57 24.36 36.70
C ASP A 38 24.43 24.79 37.62
N LEU A 39 23.74 23.82 38.23
CA LEU A 39 22.62 24.07 39.15
C LEU A 39 23.19 24.32 40.55
N PRO A 40 23.13 25.55 41.10
CA PRO A 40 23.79 25.87 42.36
C PRO A 40 22.96 25.37 43.56
N PHE A 41 22.96 24.07 43.79
CA PHE A 41 22.45 23.46 45.01
C PHE A 41 23.61 22.77 45.73
N TYR A 42 24.00 23.27 46.90
CA TYR A 42 25.03 22.64 47.72
C TYR A 42 24.39 22.02 48.96
N LEU A 43 24.44 20.69 49.08
CA LEU A 43 24.14 20.03 50.34
C LEU A 43 25.40 20.15 51.21
N TYR A 44 25.34 20.99 52.26
CA TYR A 44 26.46 21.26 53.18
C TYR A 44 27.75 21.84 52.55
N GLY A 45 27.70 22.44 51.36
CA GLY A 45 28.85 23.18 50.78
C GLY A 45 29.99 22.30 50.23
N VAL A 46 29.77 20.99 50.08
CA VAL A 46 30.79 20.00 49.66
C VAL A 46 30.33 19.10 48.50
N ILE A 47 29.02 18.91 48.33
CA ILE A 47 28.41 18.03 47.33
C ILE A 47 27.23 18.79 46.70
N GLY A 48 27.16 18.85 45.37
CA GLY A 48 26.04 19.48 44.66
C GLY A 48 25.61 18.66 43.43
N PRO A 49 24.29 18.55 43.15
CA PRO A 49 23.82 17.97 41.90
C PRO A 49 24.15 18.93 40.76
N TYR A 50 24.61 18.38 39.64
CA TYR A 50 24.71 19.11 38.37
C TYR A 50 23.88 18.38 37.31
N GLY A 51 23.32 19.16 36.38
CA GLY A 51 22.53 18.65 35.26
C GLY A 51 23.16 19.11 33.94
N GLY A 52 23.51 18.15 33.09
CA GLY A 52 24.02 18.41 31.76
C GLY A 52 22.97 18.05 30.70
N ALA A 53 22.91 18.85 29.64
CA ALA A 53 22.02 18.67 28.52
C ALA A 53 22.86 18.66 27.23
N GLU A 54 22.94 17.51 26.58
CA GLU A 54 23.61 17.36 25.29
C GLU A 54 22.55 17.17 24.21
N GLY A 55 22.24 18.24 23.49
CA GLY A 55 21.49 18.11 22.24
C GLY A 55 22.38 17.45 21.19
N TYR A 56 21.79 16.68 20.29
CA TYR A 56 22.48 16.19 19.11
C TYR A 56 21.60 16.29 17.86
N LEU A 57 22.23 16.56 16.73
CA LEU A 57 21.67 16.35 15.40
C LEU A 57 22.48 15.24 14.75
N ASN A 58 21.81 14.19 14.30
CA ASN A 58 22.41 13.05 13.63
C ASN A 58 21.82 12.93 12.22
N LEU A 59 22.65 13.17 11.20
CA LEU A 59 22.35 12.84 9.82
C LEU A 59 23.06 11.54 9.46
N ASP A 60 22.29 10.50 9.21
CA ASP A 60 22.76 9.22 8.70
C ASP A 60 22.36 9.10 7.24
N ALA A 61 23.33 9.11 6.33
CA ALA A 61 23.10 9.01 4.90
C ALA A 61 23.95 7.89 4.28
N ASP A 62 23.27 6.99 3.57
CA ASP A 62 23.87 5.86 2.87
C ASP A 62 23.21 5.69 1.50
N ILE A 63 23.95 6.03 0.45
CA ILE A 63 23.47 5.96 -0.94
C ILE A 63 23.19 4.55 -1.44
N ASN A 64 23.61 3.51 -0.71
CA ASN A 64 23.33 2.11 -1.07
C ASN A 64 22.20 1.50 -0.24
N ARG A 65 21.72 2.20 0.80
CA ARG A 65 20.58 1.77 1.59
C ARG A 65 19.29 1.88 0.75
N LYS A 66 18.42 0.87 0.84
CA LYS A 66 17.06 0.92 0.29
C LYS A 66 16.22 1.85 1.18
N ASP A 67 15.30 2.61 0.59
CA ASP A 67 14.67 3.78 1.20
C ASP A 67 14.25 3.62 2.69
N PRO A 68 14.45 4.66 3.52
CA PRO A 68 15.05 5.95 3.19
C PRO A 68 16.59 5.85 3.12
N TRP A 69 17.20 6.54 2.15
CA TRP A 69 18.65 6.57 2.00
C TRP A 69 19.32 7.57 2.95
N CYS A 70 18.54 8.49 3.53
CA CYS A 70 19.01 9.40 4.58
C CYS A 70 17.96 9.56 5.69
N GLN A 71 18.41 9.78 6.92
CA GLN A 71 17.57 10.21 8.03
C GLN A 71 18.27 11.30 8.84
N LEU A 72 17.54 12.37 9.14
CA LEU A 72 17.95 13.43 10.06
C LEU A 72 17.17 13.30 11.36
N VAL A 73 17.88 13.03 12.45
CA VAL A 73 17.32 12.86 13.79
C VAL A 73 17.86 13.96 14.70
N ALA A 74 16.98 14.64 15.43
CA ALA A 74 17.39 15.46 16.56
C ALA A 74 17.14 14.68 17.85
N GLY A 75 18.09 14.71 18.77
CA GLY A 75 17.90 14.13 20.08
C GLY A 75 18.51 14.95 21.19
N PHE A 76 18.26 14.48 22.40
CA PHE A 76 18.64 15.10 23.64
C PHE A 76 19.03 14.03 24.64
N ASP A 77 20.25 14.15 25.12
CA ASP A 77 20.81 13.33 26.18
C ASP A 77 20.88 14.17 27.46
N GLY A 78 20.02 13.84 28.43
CA GLY A 78 20.04 14.45 29.76
C GLY A 78 20.90 13.61 30.71
N LYS A 79 21.94 14.23 31.27
CA LYS A 79 22.81 13.63 32.28
C LYS A 79 22.58 14.32 33.61
N PHE A 80 22.49 13.54 34.67
CA PHE A 80 22.48 14.07 36.04
C PHE A 80 23.59 13.40 36.83
N GLY A 81 24.32 14.21 37.57
CA GLY A 81 25.44 13.73 38.37
C GLY A 81 25.60 14.48 39.68
N ILE A 82 26.52 13.97 40.49
CA ILE A 82 26.92 14.57 41.75
C ILE A 82 28.42 14.84 41.66
N ARG A 83 28.82 16.10 41.84
CA ARG A 83 30.23 16.52 41.78
C ARG A 83 30.82 16.65 43.18
N GLY A 84 31.96 16.00 43.41
CA GLY A 84 32.61 15.83 44.72
C GLY A 84 33.85 16.69 44.94
N SER A 85 33.78 17.99 44.66
CA SER A 85 34.97 18.85 44.47
C SER A 85 35.86 19.10 45.70
N LYS A 86 35.48 18.67 46.91
CA LYS A 86 36.21 18.97 48.17
C LYS A 86 36.66 17.77 48.99
N LEU A 87 36.33 16.54 48.58
CA LEU A 87 36.64 15.31 49.35
C LEU A 87 37.49 14.28 48.58
N GLY A 88 37.94 14.59 47.36
CA GLY A 88 38.67 13.62 46.52
C GLY A 88 37.79 12.44 46.07
N LEU A 89 36.49 12.66 45.96
CA LEU A 89 35.51 11.69 45.46
C LEU A 89 35.37 11.87 43.95
N ASP A 90 35.33 10.76 43.23
CA ASP A 90 35.08 10.76 41.78
C ASP A 90 33.66 11.24 41.48
N ASP A 91 33.51 12.03 40.41
CA ASP A 91 32.21 12.47 39.93
C ASP A 91 31.37 11.25 39.51
N TYR A 92 30.13 11.18 39.99
CA TYR A 92 29.18 10.14 39.61
C TYR A 92 28.16 10.73 38.64
N GLU A 93 28.10 10.20 37.42
CA GLU A 93 27.21 10.66 36.36
C GLU A 93 26.31 9.51 35.87
N LYS A 94 25.04 9.82 35.59
CA LYS A 94 24.10 8.87 34.99
C LYS A 94 23.28 9.53 33.89
N LYS A 95 23.20 8.89 32.72
CA LYS A 95 22.26 9.26 31.66
C LYS A 95 20.84 8.91 32.13
N LEU A 96 19.95 9.89 32.20
CA LEU A 96 18.58 9.73 32.70
C LEU A 96 17.52 10.02 31.64
N ILE A 97 17.85 10.82 30.62
CA ILE A 97 16.93 11.16 29.54
C ILE A 97 17.63 10.84 28.23
N ASP A 98 16.98 10.03 27.42
CA ASP A 98 17.35 9.73 26.03
C ASP A 98 16.08 9.95 25.21
N TYR A 99 16.04 11.03 24.46
CA TYR A 99 14.90 11.39 23.65
C TYR A 99 15.38 11.75 22.25
N SER A 100 14.71 11.22 21.23
CA SER A 100 15.00 11.60 19.85
C SER A 100 13.72 11.70 19.03
N ILE A 101 13.76 12.59 18.05
CA ILE A 101 12.73 12.82 17.05
C ILE A 101 13.34 12.79 15.67
N LEU A 102 12.64 12.12 14.75
CA LEU A 102 12.94 12.17 13.34
C LEU A 102 12.49 13.52 12.78
N LEU A 103 13.42 14.26 12.18
CA LEU A 103 13.15 15.58 11.60
C LEU A 103 12.90 15.51 10.09
N ALA A 104 13.63 14.64 9.39
CA ALA A 104 13.48 14.45 7.96
C ALA A 104 13.97 13.06 7.55
N GLU A 105 13.40 12.55 6.46
CA GLU A 105 13.91 11.38 5.73
C GLU A 105 14.16 11.79 4.29
N CYS A 106 15.10 11.12 3.63
CA CYS A 106 15.25 11.25 2.18
C CYS A 106 14.77 9.98 1.51
N LYS A 107 13.65 10.08 0.78
CA LYS A 107 13.13 8.98 -0.06
C LYS A 107 13.50 9.16 -1.53
N ARG A 108 13.49 8.07 -2.29
CA ARG A 108 13.65 8.07 -3.74
C ARG A 108 12.29 7.99 -4.43
N PRO A 109 12.20 8.45 -5.69
CA PRO A 109 11.02 8.22 -6.52
C PRO A 109 10.70 6.72 -6.59
N THR A 110 9.47 6.38 -6.22
CA THR A 110 8.98 4.99 -6.17
C THR A 110 7.87 4.81 -7.18
N LEU A 111 7.96 3.78 -8.03
CA LEU A 111 6.92 3.44 -8.99
C LEU A 111 5.68 2.94 -8.25
N LYS A 112 4.52 3.48 -8.59
CA LYS A 112 3.21 3.02 -8.16
C LYS A 112 2.45 2.47 -9.33
N VAL A 113 1.77 1.35 -9.12
CA VAL A 113 0.92 0.69 -10.12
C VAL A 113 -0.42 0.40 -9.48
N ASP A 114 -1.51 0.93 -10.03
CA ASP A 114 -2.88 0.68 -9.59
C ASP A 114 -3.71 0.05 -10.73
N PRO A 115 -4.67 -0.85 -10.45
CA PRO A 115 -5.03 -1.35 -9.14
C PRO A 115 -4.07 -2.43 -8.62
N VAL A 116 -4.11 -2.68 -7.31
CA VAL A 116 -3.47 -3.85 -6.64
C VAL A 116 -4.41 -5.06 -6.62
N ALA A 117 -5.70 -4.84 -6.86
CA ALA A 117 -6.70 -5.90 -6.92
C ALA A 117 -6.35 -6.93 -8.00
N LEU A 118 -6.71 -8.18 -7.73
CA LEU A 118 -6.52 -9.28 -8.67
C LEU A 118 -7.40 -9.07 -9.91
N SER A 119 -6.82 -9.39 -11.08
CA SER A 119 -7.48 -9.26 -12.37
C SER A 119 -7.96 -10.63 -12.84
N TYR A 120 -9.21 -10.72 -13.28
CA TYR A 120 -9.79 -11.98 -13.73
C TYR A 120 -10.48 -11.83 -15.07
N SER A 121 -10.32 -12.82 -15.94
CA SER A 121 -11.06 -12.96 -17.19
C SER A 121 -11.63 -14.37 -17.35
N TYR A 122 -12.76 -14.45 -18.02
CA TYR A 122 -13.51 -15.69 -18.21
C TYR A 122 -13.94 -15.80 -19.66
N GLY A 123 -13.92 -17.00 -20.24
CA GLY A 123 -14.35 -17.20 -21.61
C GLY A 123 -14.27 -18.65 -22.05
N THR A 124 -14.54 -18.88 -23.33
CA THR A 124 -14.41 -20.19 -23.98
C THR A 124 -13.51 -20.08 -25.19
N VAL A 125 -12.86 -21.19 -25.51
CA VAL A 125 -11.97 -21.28 -26.67
C VAL A 125 -12.69 -21.38 -28.01
N GLU A 126 -13.98 -21.73 -28.03
CA GLU A 126 -14.72 -21.98 -29.28
C GLU A 126 -15.44 -20.75 -29.85
N THR A 127 -15.96 -19.85 -29.00
CA THR A 127 -16.77 -18.71 -29.47
C THR A 127 -16.11 -17.35 -29.26
N GLY A 128 -15.35 -17.16 -28.17
CA GLY A 128 -14.90 -15.82 -27.75
C GLY A 128 -16.04 -14.79 -27.63
N PRO A 129 -15.78 -13.57 -27.12
CA PRO A 129 -14.54 -13.13 -26.49
C PRO A 129 -14.49 -13.47 -24.99
N PHE A 130 -13.28 -13.59 -24.48
CA PHE A 130 -13.00 -13.55 -23.04
C PHE A 130 -13.36 -12.16 -22.49
N ASN A 131 -13.92 -12.10 -21.27
CA ASN A 131 -14.38 -10.84 -20.69
C ASN A 131 -13.96 -10.71 -19.22
N PRO A 132 -13.30 -9.59 -18.83
CA PRO A 132 -12.70 -8.58 -19.72
C PRO A 132 -11.62 -9.17 -20.64
N ASP A 133 -11.50 -8.63 -21.84
CA ASP A 133 -10.42 -8.97 -22.79
C ASP A 133 -9.12 -8.21 -22.51
N SER A 134 -9.18 -7.23 -21.60
CA SER A 134 -8.08 -6.35 -21.26
C SER A 134 -8.22 -5.73 -19.88
N PHE A 135 -7.08 -5.41 -19.28
CA PHE A 135 -6.92 -4.83 -17.95
C PHE A 135 -6.10 -3.56 -18.08
N GLN A 136 -6.54 -2.49 -17.40
CA GLN A 136 -5.83 -1.21 -17.39
C GLN A 136 -5.13 -1.03 -16.05
N PHE A 137 -3.82 -0.82 -16.10
CA PHE A 137 -3.00 -0.43 -14.97
C PHE A 137 -2.57 1.03 -15.13
N THR A 138 -2.65 1.78 -14.06
CA THR A 138 -2.22 3.18 -13.99
C THR A 138 -0.90 3.24 -13.24
N LEU A 139 0.12 3.75 -13.91
CA LEU A 139 1.43 4.00 -13.36
C LEU A 139 1.49 5.44 -12.89
N ASP A 140 2.02 5.67 -11.69
CA ASP A 140 2.34 6.99 -11.15
C ASP A 140 3.63 6.90 -10.32
N VAL A 141 4.11 8.03 -9.81
CA VAL A 141 5.31 8.12 -8.99
C VAL A 141 4.96 8.73 -7.64
N ASP A 142 5.31 8.02 -6.56
CA ASP A 142 5.46 8.67 -5.27
C ASP A 142 6.74 9.49 -5.27
N THR A 143 6.59 10.81 -5.17
CA THR A 143 7.73 11.72 -5.13
C THR A 143 8.62 11.41 -3.93
N GLY A 144 9.91 11.28 -4.19
CA GLY A 144 10.93 11.29 -3.14
C GLY A 144 11.27 12.72 -2.73
N ASP A 145 11.91 12.88 -1.57
CA ASP A 145 12.34 14.21 -1.10
C ASP A 145 13.52 14.78 -1.92
N ILE A 146 14.25 13.90 -2.63
CA ILE A 146 15.43 14.23 -3.42
C ILE A 146 15.47 13.34 -4.68
N GLY A 147 15.31 13.94 -5.86
CA GLY A 147 15.35 13.24 -7.15
C GLY A 147 14.70 14.04 -8.27
N ASP A 148 14.81 13.53 -9.49
CA ASP A 148 13.87 13.91 -10.55
C ASP A 148 12.53 13.24 -10.23
N ASP A 149 11.40 13.93 -10.42
CA ASP A 149 10.05 13.39 -10.14
C ASP A 149 9.61 12.39 -11.24
N THR A 150 10.59 11.80 -11.93
CA THR A 150 10.43 10.94 -13.08
C THR A 150 10.98 9.54 -12.78
N VAL A 151 10.30 8.54 -13.32
CA VAL A 151 10.72 7.15 -13.25
C VAL A 151 10.63 6.56 -14.65
N ASP A 152 11.77 6.11 -15.16
CA ASP A 152 11.83 5.17 -16.29
C ASP A 152 11.40 3.78 -15.81
N TRP A 153 10.52 3.15 -16.59
CA TRP A 153 9.89 1.89 -16.23
C TRP A 153 9.81 0.93 -17.43
N GLU A 154 9.76 -0.36 -17.13
CA GLU A 154 9.48 -1.44 -18.09
C GLU A 154 8.40 -2.39 -17.54
N ALA A 155 7.62 -2.98 -18.43
CA ALA A 155 6.63 -3.99 -18.11
C ALA A 155 6.86 -5.25 -18.94
N HIS A 156 6.91 -6.40 -18.26
CA HIS A 156 7.26 -7.70 -18.85
C HIS A 156 6.26 -8.77 -18.46
N THR A 157 6.05 -9.75 -19.34
CA THR A 157 5.34 -10.99 -19.01
C THR A 157 5.97 -12.15 -19.77
N SER A 158 6.04 -13.32 -19.14
CA SER A 158 6.47 -14.57 -19.79
C SER A 158 5.29 -15.37 -20.35
N ILE A 159 4.07 -14.86 -20.18
CA ILE A 159 2.82 -15.59 -20.40
C ILE A 159 2.36 -15.40 -21.84
N PRO A 160 2.29 -16.48 -22.66
CA PRO A 160 2.05 -16.35 -24.10
C PRO A 160 0.69 -15.75 -24.48
N TRP A 161 -0.33 -15.92 -23.63
CA TRP A 161 -1.69 -15.45 -23.86
C TRP A 161 -1.93 -14.00 -23.41
N LEU A 162 -0.89 -13.31 -22.91
CA LEU A 162 -0.93 -11.89 -22.54
C LEU A 162 -0.13 -11.04 -23.54
N SER A 163 -0.62 -9.82 -23.76
CA SER A 163 0.05 -8.76 -24.52
C SER A 163 0.03 -7.47 -23.72
N ILE A 164 1.15 -6.74 -23.66
CA ILE A 164 1.27 -5.49 -22.88
C ILE A 164 1.49 -4.32 -23.84
N SER A 165 0.82 -3.19 -23.59
CA SER A 165 1.06 -1.95 -24.33
C SER A 165 0.80 -0.70 -23.46
N PRO A 166 1.77 0.22 -23.32
CA PRO A 166 3.17 0.10 -23.74
C PRO A 166 3.98 -0.83 -22.82
N THR A 167 5.11 -1.36 -23.30
CA THR A 167 6.04 -2.21 -22.51
C THR A 167 7.12 -1.43 -21.78
N SER A 168 7.28 -0.13 -22.06
CA SER A 168 8.20 0.74 -21.36
C SER A 168 7.81 2.21 -21.53
N GLY A 169 8.35 3.07 -20.68
CA GLY A 169 8.11 4.50 -20.75
C GLY A 169 8.80 5.26 -19.62
N THR A 170 8.43 6.53 -19.51
CA THR A 170 8.82 7.41 -18.40
C THR A 170 7.55 8.01 -17.83
N VAL A 171 7.31 7.83 -16.54
CA VAL A 171 6.19 8.43 -15.83
C VAL A 171 6.69 9.55 -14.92
N THR A 172 5.91 10.62 -14.79
CA THR A 172 6.23 11.76 -13.92
C THR A 172 5.17 11.86 -12.84
N ALA A 173 5.57 12.17 -11.61
CA ALA A 173 4.65 12.28 -10.49
C ALA A 173 3.49 13.24 -10.77
N GLY A 174 2.26 12.78 -10.49
CA GLY A 174 1.03 13.55 -10.72
C GLY A 174 0.63 13.64 -12.19
N SER A 175 1.33 12.94 -13.09
CA SER A 175 0.98 12.77 -14.50
C SER A 175 0.96 11.26 -14.83
N PRO A 176 -0.07 10.54 -14.34
CA PRO A 176 -0.11 9.09 -14.44
C PRO A 176 -0.20 8.61 -15.90
N GLN A 177 0.35 7.43 -16.15
CA GLN A 177 0.35 6.77 -17.46
C GLN A 177 -0.44 5.46 -17.40
N THR A 178 -1.30 5.21 -18.40
CA THR A 178 -2.03 3.94 -18.50
C THR A 178 -1.24 2.91 -19.30
N VAL A 179 -1.14 1.70 -18.76
CA VAL A 179 -0.64 0.48 -19.41
C VAL A 179 -1.80 -0.50 -19.54
N THR A 180 -2.03 -0.97 -20.76
CA THR A 180 -3.08 -1.95 -21.05
C THR A 180 -2.45 -3.33 -21.21
N VAL A 181 -2.95 -4.30 -20.45
CA VAL A 181 -2.63 -5.72 -20.58
C VAL A 181 -3.83 -6.40 -21.20
N SER A 182 -3.69 -6.95 -22.41
CA SER A 182 -4.77 -7.60 -23.16
C SER A 182 -4.54 -9.09 -23.30
N LEU A 183 -5.64 -9.85 -23.33
CA LEU A 183 -5.63 -11.22 -23.83
C LEU A 183 -5.41 -11.21 -25.34
N ASN A 184 -4.58 -12.11 -25.84
CA ASN A 184 -4.32 -12.28 -27.28
C ASN A 184 -4.84 -13.62 -27.79
N ASP A 185 -4.78 -13.85 -29.11
CA ASP A 185 -5.36 -15.04 -29.75
C ASP A 185 -4.79 -16.38 -29.24
N ALA A 186 -3.68 -16.41 -28.50
CA ALA A 186 -3.17 -17.65 -27.91
C ALA A 186 -4.12 -18.23 -26.85
N VAL A 187 -5.07 -17.45 -26.31
CA VAL A 187 -6.12 -17.98 -25.42
C VAL A 187 -6.97 -19.06 -26.08
N TYR A 188 -7.16 -19.02 -27.40
CA TYR A 188 -7.95 -20.01 -28.14
C TYR A 188 -7.22 -21.35 -28.33
N GLY A 189 -5.93 -21.42 -27.97
CA GLY A 189 -5.15 -22.67 -27.94
C GLY A 189 -5.14 -23.36 -26.58
N LEU A 190 -5.77 -22.78 -25.56
CA LEU A 190 -5.82 -23.34 -24.20
C LEU A 190 -6.93 -24.40 -24.10
N SER A 191 -6.74 -25.36 -23.19
CA SER A 191 -7.79 -26.31 -22.82
C SER A 191 -8.64 -25.71 -21.70
N GLU A 192 -9.77 -26.35 -21.40
CA GLU A 192 -10.57 -25.99 -20.22
C GLU A 192 -9.75 -26.18 -18.94
N ASP A 193 -9.41 -25.07 -18.29
CA ASP A 193 -8.67 -25.02 -17.02
C ASP A 193 -8.62 -23.57 -16.50
N GLN A 194 -8.11 -23.41 -15.28
CA GLN A 194 -7.72 -22.13 -14.72
C GLN A 194 -6.23 -21.86 -14.95
N TYR A 195 -5.93 -20.68 -15.49
CA TYR A 195 -4.58 -20.22 -15.77
C TYR A 195 -4.27 -18.97 -14.95
N THR A 196 -3.03 -18.86 -14.51
CA THR A 196 -2.49 -17.67 -13.85
C THR A 196 -1.34 -17.13 -14.68
N GLY A 197 -1.27 -15.80 -14.79
CA GLY A 197 -0.22 -15.12 -15.52
C GLY A 197 0.27 -13.87 -14.80
N ASP A 198 1.59 -13.72 -14.73
CA ASP A 198 2.23 -12.59 -14.05
C ASP A 198 2.67 -11.51 -15.04
N VAL A 199 2.43 -10.26 -14.65
CA VAL A 199 2.94 -9.05 -15.31
C VAL A 199 3.83 -8.31 -14.33
N GLU A 200 5.12 -8.23 -14.64
CA GLU A 200 6.12 -7.52 -13.84
C GLU A 200 6.23 -6.08 -14.32
N PHE A 201 6.16 -5.13 -13.40
CA PHE A 201 6.46 -3.71 -13.61
C PHE A 201 7.74 -3.38 -12.85
N ILE A 202 8.74 -2.88 -13.57
CA ILE A 202 10.10 -2.65 -13.07
C ILE A 202 10.43 -1.17 -13.21
N ASN A 203 10.86 -0.55 -12.12
CA ASN A 203 11.47 0.77 -12.10
C ASN A 203 12.95 0.65 -12.47
N THR A 204 13.29 0.93 -13.72
CA THR A 204 14.66 0.82 -14.22
C THR A 204 15.56 1.98 -13.78
N THR A 205 15.00 2.99 -13.11
CA THR A 205 15.75 4.12 -12.55
C THR A 205 16.50 3.73 -11.28
N ASN A 206 15.83 3.01 -10.36
CA ASN A 206 16.38 2.73 -9.02
C ASN A 206 15.80 1.48 -8.31
N ASP A 207 15.02 0.65 -9.02
CA ASP A 207 14.37 -0.58 -8.53
C ASP A 207 13.37 -0.34 -7.36
N GLN A 208 12.97 0.90 -7.09
CA GLN A 208 11.95 1.21 -6.07
C GLN A 208 10.55 1.13 -6.65
N GLY A 209 9.70 0.31 -6.04
CA GLY A 209 8.33 0.13 -6.49
C GLY A 209 8.14 -0.97 -7.54
N ASP A 210 9.19 -1.73 -7.83
CA ASP A 210 9.08 -2.96 -8.61
C ASP A 210 7.97 -3.85 -8.03
N THR A 211 7.07 -4.30 -8.90
CA THR A 211 5.88 -5.02 -8.47
C THR A 211 5.36 -5.94 -9.56
N THR A 212 4.75 -7.05 -9.14
CA THR A 212 4.05 -7.98 -10.03
C THR A 212 2.53 -7.81 -9.90
N ARG A 213 1.81 -7.93 -11.00
CA ARG A 213 0.35 -8.02 -11.07
C ARG A 213 -0.04 -9.38 -11.61
N GLU A 214 -0.89 -10.08 -10.87
CA GLU A 214 -1.37 -11.41 -11.23
C GLU A 214 -2.69 -11.30 -12.00
N ILE A 215 -2.77 -12.02 -13.12
CA ILE A 215 -3.93 -12.14 -13.99
C ILE A 215 -4.42 -13.59 -13.95
N HIS A 216 -5.68 -13.77 -13.61
CA HIS A 216 -6.36 -15.07 -13.66
C HIS A 216 -7.22 -15.17 -14.92
N LEU A 217 -7.14 -16.33 -15.57
CA LEU A 217 -7.91 -16.65 -16.77
C LEU A 217 -8.61 -17.99 -16.55
N ASP A 218 -9.93 -18.00 -16.59
CA ASP A 218 -10.76 -19.20 -16.47
C ASP A 218 -11.32 -19.57 -17.86
N VAL A 219 -10.78 -20.65 -18.42
CA VAL A 219 -11.18 -21.19 -19.72
C VAL A 219 -12.21 -22.28 -19.47
N ARG A 220 -13.45 -22.04 -19.92
CA ARG A 220 -14.58 -22.92 -19.67
C ARG A 220 -15.02 -23.68 -20.92
N GLY A 221 -15.70 -24.79 -20.67
CA GLY A 221 -16.31 -25.64 -21.69
C GLY A 221 -17.70 -25.21 -22.14
N PRO A 222 -18.22 -25.87 -23.19
CA PRO A 222 -19.54 -25.65 -23.75
C PRO A 222 -20.64 -25.90 -22.70
N GLY A 223 -21.67 -25.03 -22.65
CA GLY A 223 -22.74 -25.09 -21.64
C GLY A 223 -22.44 -24.35 -20.33
N SER A 224 -21.38 -23.53 -20.30
CA SER A 224 -21.10 -22.69 -19.13
C SER A 224 -21.82 -21.35 -19.23
N ILE A 225 -22.23 -20.82 -18.08
CA ILE A 225 -22.69 -19.43 -17.95
C ILE A 225 -21.55 -18.56 -17.40
N LEU A 226 -21.21 -17.47 -18.09
CA LEU A 226 -20.25 -16.46 -17.66
C LEU A 226 -20.90 -15.38 -16.80
N VAL A 227 -20.13 -14.77 -15.90
CA VAL A 227 -20.55 -13.61 -15.10
C VAL A 227 -19.46 -12.54 -15.19
N SER A 228 -19.86 -11.30 -15.48
CA SER A 228 -18.95 -10.15 -15.62
C SER A 228 -19.49 -8.92 -14.87
N PRO A 229 -18.68 -8.21 -14.06
CA PRO A 229 -17.31 -8.57 -13.66
C PRO A 229 -17.28 -9.86 -12.82
N GLY A 230 -16.15 -10.57 -12.83
CA GLY A 230 -16.04 -11.92 -12.24
C GLY A 230 -16.19 -12.02 -10.71
N PRO A 231 -16.23 -13.26 -10.16
CA PRO A 231 -16.43 -13.61 -8.73
C PRO A 231 -15.54 -12.97 -7.68
N THR A 232 -14.48 -12.30 -8.10
CA THR A 232 -13.37 -11.86 -7.26
C THR A 232 -13.11 -10.36 -7.34
N SER A 233 -13.99 -9.61 -8.01
CA SER A 233 -14.01 -8.17 -7.83
C SER A 233 -14.42 -7.87 -6.38
N ASP A 234 -13.49 -7.37 -5.56
CA ASP A 234 -13.77 -6.88 -4.20
C ASP A 234 -14.78 -5.73 -4.31
N LEU A 235 -16.07 -6.09 -4.31
CA LEU A 235 -17.13 -5.12 -4.39
C LEU A 235 -17.36 -4.55 -3.00
N SER A 236 -17.32 -3.22 -2.88
CA SER A 236 -17.60 -2.56 -1.62
C SER A 236 -18.69 -1.51 -1.71
N PHE A 237 -19.57 -1.51 -0.72
CA PHE A 237 -20.51 -0.42 -0.45
C PHE A 237 -20.10 0.30 0.83
N SER A 238 -20.28 1.62 0.85
CA SER A 238 -20.01 2.44 2.03
C SER A 238 -21.09 3.49 2.25
N GLY A 239 -21.41 3.78 3.50
CA GLY A 239 -22.44 4.75 3.86
C GLY A 239 -22.49 4.98 5.37
N ASP A 240 -23.05 6.13 5.77
CA ASP A 240 -23.24 6.43 7.19
C ASP A 240 -24.30 5.48 7.81
N GLU A 241 -24.31 5.39 9.15
CA GLU A 241 -25.37 4.69 9.87
C GLU A 241 -26.75 5.24 9.48
N GLY A 242 -27.66 4.36 9.06
CA GLY A 242 -28.96 4.75 8.53
C GLY A 242 -29.00 5.03 7.01
N GLY A 243 -27.87 4.93 6.32
CA GLY A 243 -27.74 5.16 4.88
C GLY A 243 -27.69 6.65 4.49
N PRO A 244 -27.58 6.95 3.19
CA PRO A 244 -27.55 6.03 2.06
C PRO A 244 -26.18 5.36 1.86
N PHE A 245 -26.18 4.18 1.23
CA PHE A 245 -24.97 3.46 0.81
C PHE A 245 -24.60 3.81 -0.63
N SER A 246 -23.29 3.91 -0.90
CA SER A 246 -22.70 4.18 -2.19
C SER A 246 -21.69 3.08 -2.56
N PRO A 247 -21.74 2.52 -3.77
CA PRO A 247 -22.72 2.82 -4.83
C PRO A 247 -24.15 2.38 -4.47
N GLU A 248 -25.19 2.94 -5.08
CA GLU A 248 -26.58 2.54 -4.75
C GLU A 248 -26.87 1.10 -5.21
N SER A 249 -26.27 0.69 -6.33
CA SER A 249 -26.37 -0.66 -6.86
C SER A 249 -25.17 -0.97 -7.73
N VAL A 250 -24.93 -2.26 -7.96
CA VAL A 250 -23.93 -2.74 -8.91
C VAL A 250 -24.59 -3.72 -9.87
N GLN A 251 -24.18 -3.63 -11.13
CA GLN A 251 -24.68 -4.48 -12.20
C GLN A 251 -23.65 -5.52 -12.58
N TYR A 252 -24.13 -6.75 -12.80
CA TYR A 252 -23.36 -7.83 -13.41
C TYR A 252 -24.09 -8.32 -14.65
N THR A 253 -23.34 -8.77 -15.64
CA THR A 253 -23.88 -9.41 -16.84
C THR A 253 -23.64 -10.90 -16.76
N ILE A 254 -24.72 -11.66 -16.86
CA ILE A 254 -24.71 -13.12 -16.96
C ILE A 254 -24.89 -13.49 -18.43
N SER A 255 -24.06 -14.37 -18.97
CA SER A 255 -24.14 -14.78 -20.39
C SER A 255 -24.16 -16.29 -20.52
N ALA A 256 -25.15 -16.84 -21.23
CA ALA A 256 -25.11 -18.22 -21.69
C ALA A 256 -24.41 -18.28 -23.04
N LEU A 257 -23.56 -19.29 -23.20
CA LEU A 257 -22.66 -19.38 -24.34
C LEU A 257 -23.25 -20.27 -25.42
N GLU A 258 -23.22 -21.58 -25.22
CA GLU A 258 -23.53 -22.54 -26.29
C GLU A 258 -24.87 -23.24 -26.14
N ASN A 259 -25.32 -23.42 -24.90
CA ASN A 259 -26.58 -24.06 -24.59
C ASN A 259 -27.52 -23.07 -23.93
N ASP A 260 -28.79 -23.42 -23.99
CA ASP A 260 -29.80 -22.80 -23.18
C ASP A 260 -29.57 -23.23 -21.73
N GLU A 261 -29.38 -22.28 -20.83
CA GLU A 261 -29.01 -22.54 -19.45
C GLU A 261 -29.98 -21.83 -18.50
N ASP A 262 -30.49 -22.59 -17.54
CA ASP A 262 -31.18 -22.04 -16.38
C ASP A 262 -30.15 -21.55 -15.38
N TRP A 263 -30.43 -20.42 -14.73
CA TRP A 263 -29.52 -19.87 -13.72
C TRP A 263 -30.27 -19.43 -12.48
N THR A 264 -29.59 -19.55 -11.34
CA THR A 264 -30.06 -19.03 -10.06
C THR A 264 -28.92 -18.35 -9.33
N VAL A 265 -29.24 -17.27 -8.62
CA VAL A 265 -28.30 -16.52 -7.78
C VAL A 265 -28.92 -16.33 -6.42
N THR A 266 -28.14 -16.65 -5.38
CA THR A 266 -28.57 -16.55 -3.98
C THR A 266 -27.59 -15.73 -3.16
N THR A 267 -28.03 -15.22 -2.02
CA THR A 267 -27.18 -14.54 -1.04
C THR A 267 -27.43 -15.11 0.35
N ASP A 268 -26.40 -15.12 1.19
CA ASP A 268 -26.45 -15.58 2.58
C ASP A 268 -26.96 -14.53 3.57
N VAL A 269 -27.14 -13.28 3.12
CA VAL A 269 -27.60 -12.15 3.93
C VAL A 269 -28.95 -11.62 3.46
N ASP A 270 -29.64 -10.90 4.35
CA ASP A 270 -30.96 -10.34 4.06
C ASP A 270 -30.96 -8.84 3.80
N TRP A 271 -29.80 -8.17 3.91
CA TRP A 271 -29.61 -6.74 3.61
C TRP A 271 -29.23 -6.45 2.14
N LEU A 272 -29.18 -7.49 1.30
CA LEU A 272 -29.00 -7.39 -0.16
C LEU A 272 -30.22 -7.88 -0.91
N ASP A 273 -30.57 -7.16 -1.98
CA ASP A 273 -31.52 -7.61 -2.98
C ASP A 273 -30.79 -7.87 -4.31
N ILE A 274 -31.12 -8.98 -4.96
CA ILE A 274 -30.59 -9.38 -6.27
C ILE A 274 -31.76 -9.50 -7.24
N THR A 275 -31.72 -8.75 -8.35
CA THR A 275 -32.80 -8.74 -9.35
C THR A 275 -32.25 -8.78 -10.78
N PRO A 276 -32.65 -9.75 -11.61
CA PRO A 276 -33.37 -10.99 -11.25
C PRO A 276 -32.50 -11.96 -10.42
N SER A 277 -33.13 -12.83 -9.63
CA SER A 277 -32.45 -13.89 -8.87
C SER A 277 -32.44 -15.25 -9.57
N SER A 278 -33.18 -15.39 -10.66
CA SER A 278 -33.20 -16.58 -11.51
C SER A 278 -33.70 -16.23 -12.90
N GLY A 279 -33.31 -17.01 -13.90
CA GLY A 279 -33.77 -16.83 -15.27
C GLY A 279 -33.40 -18.02 -16.16
N HIS A 280 -33.74 -17.89 -17.44
CA HIS A 280 -33.39 -18.83 -18.49
C HIS A 280 -32.74 -18.04 -19.63
N LEU A 281 -31.48 -18.37 -19.92
CA LEU A 281 -30.73 -17.74 -20.99
C LEU A 281 -30.62 -18.70 -22.16
N VAL A 282 -31.02 -18.24 -23.34
CA VAL A 282 -30.79 -18.97 -24.59
C VAL A 282 -29.31 -18.85 -24.98
N ALA A 283 -28.79 -19.84 -25.71
CA ALA A 283 -27.43 -19.81 -26.24
C ALA A 283 -27.07 -18.45 -26.88
N ASN A 284 -25.88 -17.94 -26.53
CA ASN A 284 -25.31 -16.64 -26.93
C ASN A 284 -26.10 -15.40 -26.46
N GLN A 285 -27.00 -15.53 -25.49
CA GLN A 285 -27.66 -14.39 -24.86
C GLN A 285 -27.01 -13.99 -23.54
N SER A 286 -27.25 -12.73 -23.19
CA SER A 286 -26.83 -12.17 -21.90
C SER A 286 -27.98 -11.41 -21.25
N GLU A 287 -27.96 -11.37 -19.93
CA GLU A 287 -28.91 -10.66 -19.08
C GLU A 287 -28.16 -9.94 -17.97
N THR A 288 -28.63 -8.75 -17.62
CA THR A 288 -28.05 -7.94 -16.55
C THR A 288 -28.77 -8.21 -15.24
N ILE A 289 -28.03 -8.63 -14.22
CA ILE A 289 -28.48 -8.68 -12.83
C ILE A 289 -28.03 -7.41 -12.10
N THR A 290 -28.88 -6.92 -11.21
CA THR A 290 -28.59 -5.78 -10.34
C THR A 290 -28.56 -6.25 -8.89
N VAL A 291 -27.46 -5.98 -8.21
CA VAL A 291 -27.27 -6.19 -6.78
C VAL A 291 -27.41 -4.83 -6.09
N LYS A 292 -28.34 -4.71 -5.15
CA LYS A 292 -28.63 -3.47 -4.44
C LYS A 292 -28.67 -3.70 -2.93
N VAL A 293 -28.10 -2.76 -2.18
CA VAL A 293 -28.25 -2.70 -0.73
C VAL A 293 -29.67 -2.23 -0.41
N ASN A 294 -30.40 -3.01 0.40
CA ASN A 294 -31.80 -2.71 0.74
C ASN A 294 -31.90 -1.99 2.09
N ASP A 295 -33.12 -1.57 2.45
CA ASP A 295 -33.37 -0.75 3.65
C ASP A 295 -32.99 -1.43 4.98
N LYS A 296 -32.84 -2.76 5.00
CA LYS A 296 -32.41 -3.46 6.23
C LYS A 296 -30.97 -3.12 6.61
N ALA A 297 -30.13 -2.78 5.64
CA ALA A 297 -28.76 -2.33 5.89
C ALA A 297 -28.73 -1.05 6.75
N ASN A 298 -29.77 -0.20 6.68
CA ASN A 298 -29.87 1.02 7.49
C ASN A 298 -30.01 0.74 8.99
N THR A 299 -30.32 -0.49 9.37
CA THR A 299 -30.45 -0.92 10.78
C THR A 299 -29.21 -1.62 11.32
N LEU A 300 -28.18 -1.82 10.48
CA LEU A 300 -26.94 -2.46 10.89
C LEU A 300 -26.10 -1.49 11.73
N PRO A 301 -25.57 -1.92 12.88
CA PRO A 301 -24.61 -1.14 13.64
C PRO A 301 -23.36 -0.82 12.81
N VAL A 302 -22.67 0.25 13.19
CA VAL A 302 -21.38 0.60 12.62
C VAL A 302 -20.38 -0.56 12.74
N SER A 303 -20.04 -1.17 11.60
CA SER A 303 -19.07 -2.25 11.45
C SER A 303 -18.75 -2.45 9.96
N SER A 304 -17.81 -3.36 9.68
CA SER A 304 -17.72 -3.99 8.37
C SER A 304 -18.49 -5.32 8.36
N TYR A 305 -19.19 -5.59 7.26
CA TYR A 305 -19.99 -6.79 7.03
C TYR A 305 -19.57 -7.44 5.72
N GLU A 306 -19.60 -8.76 5.66
CA GLU A 306 -19.31 -9.52 4.45
C GLU A 306 -20.55 -10.33 4.06
N ALA A 307 -20.79 -10.45 2.75
CA ALA A 307 -21.83 -11.29 2.18
C ALA A 307 -21.25 -12.14 1.07
N LYS A 308 -21.82 -13.33 0.92
CA LYS A 308 -21.56 -14.24 -0.18
C LYS A 308 -22.73 -14.22 -1.16
N ILE A 309 -22.43 -14.00 -2.43
CA ILE A 309 -23.37 -14.28 -3.51
C ILE A 309 -22.95 -15.60 -4.13
N GLN A 310 -23.87 -16.57 -4.23
CA GLN A 310 -23.56 -17.91 -4.71
C GLN A 310 -24.30 -18.22 -6.00
N LYS A 311 -23.56 -18.81 -6.95
CA LYS A 311 -24.11 -19.42 -8.16
C LYS A 311 -23.50 -20.79 -8.35
N GLU A 312 -24.30 -21.83 -8.10
CA GLU A 312 -24.10 -23.27 -8.35
C GLU A 312 -22.78 -23.94 -7.94
N GLU A 313 -21.78 -23.20 -7.47
CA GLU A 313 -20.55 -23.60 -6.74
C GLU A 313 -19.52 -22.46 -6.62
N ASN A 314 -19.73 -21.31 -7.29
CA ASN A 314 -18.85 -20.13 -7.19
C ASN A 314 -19.40 -19.09 -6.20
N ASP A 315 -18.55 -18.68 -5.25
CA ASP A 315 -18.83 -17.63 -4.25
C ASP A 315 -18.28 -16.28 -4.73
N PHE A 316 -19.07 -15.21 -4.59
CA PHE A 316 -18.62 -13.82 -4.71
C PHE A 316 -18.58 -13.22 -3.31
N LEU A 317 -17.47 -12.58 -2.92
CA LEU A 317 -17.37 -11.86 -1.65
C LEU A 317 -17.69 -10.38 -1.83
N LEU A 318 -18.64 -9.89 -1.05
CA LEU A 318 -19.10 -8.51 -1.08
C LEU A 318 -18.95 -7.90 0.31
N LYS A 319 -18.31 -6.73 0.39
CA LYS A 319 -18.00 -6.08 1.67
C LYS A 319 -18.82 -4.80 1.81
N ILE A 320 -19.54 -4.65 2.92
CA ILE A 320 -20.09 -3.36 3.34
C ILE A 320 -19.22 -2.79 4.45
N SER A 321 -18.90 -1.51 4.35
CA SER A 321 -18.26 -0.76 5.42
C SER A 321 -19.16 0.40 5.85
N ILE A 322 -19.58 0.37 7.12
CA ILE A 322 -20.36 1.46 7.73
C ILE A 322 -19.39 2.25 8.60
N PRO A 323 -18.74 3.31 8.11
CA PRO A 323 -17.82 4.10 8.92
C PRO A 323 -18.55 4.74 10.10
N GLN A 324 -17.84 4.88 11.23
CA GLN A 324 -18.24 5.86 12.24
C GLN A 324 -18.17 7.22 11.55
N ALA A 325 -19.26 7.99 11.56
CA ALA A 325 -19.20 9.43 11.34
C ALA A 325 -18.35 10.05 12.46
N ARG A 326 -17.02 9.94 12.36
CA ARG A 326 -16.12 10.55 13.31
C ARG A 326 -16.39 12.06 13.24
N VAL A 327 -16.77 12.58 14.41
CA VAL A 327 -16.55 13.88 15.09
C VAL A 327 -15.57 14.91 14.47
N ILE A 328 -14.92 14.64 13.33
CA ILE A 328 -14.04 15.54 12.57
C ILE A 328 -14.78 16.81 12.13
N TYR A 329 -16.09 16.74 11.82
CA TYR A 329 -16.82 17.97 11.46
C TYR A 329 -17.02 18.92 12.66
N LYS A 330 -17.06 18.40 13.90
CA LYS A 330 -17.00 19.25 15.10
C LYS A 330 -15.57 19.75 15.34
N PHE A 331 -14.56 18.91 15.13
CA PHE A 331 -13.15 19.26 15.39
C PHE A 331 -12.63 20.35 14.43
N ILE A 332 -12.92 20.24 13.11
CA ILE A 332 -12.49 21.23 12.12
C ILE A 332 -13.27 22.55 12.25
N LYS A 333 -14.58 22.49 12.55
CA LYS A 333 -15.38 23.69 12.84
C LYS A 333 -14.88 24.40 14.10
N HIS A 334 -14.48 23.65 15.13
CA HIS A 334 -13.92 24.23 16.35
C HIS A 334 -12.52 24.81 16.13
N ILE A 335 -11.66 24.17 15.33
CA ILE A 335 -10.34 24.73 14.94
C ILE A 335 -10.49 26.03 14.13
N TYR A 336 -11.47 26.11 13.24
CA TYR A 336 -11.74 27.33 12.45
C TYR A 336 -12.30 28.47 13.30
N GLU A 337 -13.15 28.18 14.29
CA GLU A 337 -13.69 29.16 15.24
C GLU A 337 -12.64 29.58 16.30
N CYS A 338 -11.63 28.75 16.57
CA CYS A 338 -10.57 29.00 17.57
C CYS A 338 -9.40 29.86 17.05
N HIS A 339 -9.35 30.19 15.75
CA HIS A 339 -8.37 31.14 15.19
C HIS A 339 -8.48 32.58 15.77
N SER A 340 -9.47 32.83 16.62
CA SER A 340 -9.73 34.15 17.23
C SER A 340 -9.34 34.26 18.72
N GLY A 341 -8.58 33.30 19.28
CA GLY A 341 -7.76 33.58 20.48
C GLY A 341 -7.98 32.71 21.73
N CYS A 342 -7.64 31.42 21.70
CA CYS A 342 -7.55 30.61 22.93
C CYS A 342 -6.10 30.25 23.30
N ILE A 343 -5.87 30.16 24.61
CA ILE A 343 -4.57 29.97 25.27
C ILE A 343 -4.31 28.46 25.41
N VAL A 344 -3.03 28.06 25.33
CA VAL A 344 -2.49 26.69 25.21
C VAL A 344 -2.86 25.71 26.35
N GLU A 345 -3.53 26.14 27.43
CA GLU A 345 -3.87 25.27 28.56
C GLU A 345 -5.12 24.37 28.33
N GLU A 346 -6.09 24.76 27.50
CA GLU A 346 -7.30 23.93 27.26
C GLU A 346 -7.06 22.72 26.32
N TYR A 347 -5.95 22.70 25.58
CA TYR A 347 -5.59 21.59 24.69
C TYR A 347 -5.12 20.34 25.44
N PHE A 348 -4.58 20.51 26.66
CA PHE A 348 -4.00 19.40 27.42
C PHE A 348 -5.06 18.56 28.14
N ASP A 349 -6.13 19.19 28.64
CA ASP A 349 -7.20 18.51 29.35
C ASP A 349 -8.11 17.68 28.42
N VAL A 350 -8.40 18.19 27.21
CA VAL A 350 -9.20 17.45 26.21
C VAL A 350 -8.41 16.28 25.60
N ALA A 351 -7.08 16.44 25.41
CA ALA A 351 -6.22 15.35 24.96
C ALA A 351 -6.07 14.26 26.04
N LEU A 352 -6.07 14.64 27.32
CA LEU A 352 -6.05 13.67 28.43
C LEU A 352 -7.38 12.90 28.55
N GLU A 353 -8.54 13.56 28.44
CA GLU A 353 -9.84 12.86 28.48
C GLU A 353 -9.99 11.83 27.36
N LEU A 354 -9.57 12.17 26.14
CA LEU A 354 -9.63 11.26 24.98
C LEU A 354 -8.64 10.09 25.11
N TYR A 355 -7.44 10.32 25.66
CA TYR A 355 -6.47 9.27 25.95
C TYR A 355 -6.98 8.26 26.99
N TRP A 356 -7.73 8.71 28.00
CA TRP A 356 -8.34 7.82 29.00
C TRP A 356 -9.57 7.07 28.49
N GLU A 357 -10.36 7.66 27.59
CA GLU A 357 -11.51 6.98 26.96
C GLU A 357 -11.08 5.84 26.02
N GLU A 358 -10.02 6.03 25.23
CA GLU A 358 -9.47 4.98 24.35
C GLU A 358 -8.85 3.82 25.14
N ARG A 359 -8.20 4.11 26.28
CA ARG A 359 -7.61 3.08 27.15
C ARG A 359 -8.68 2.24 27.86
N SER A 360 -9.79 2.85 28.25
CA SER A 360 -10.91 2.14 28.90
C SER A 360 -11.63 1.13 27.98
N LYS A 361 -11.56 1.34 26.65
CA LYS A 361 -12.13 0.43 25.65
C LYS A 361 -11.21 -0.74 25.28
N GLN A 362 -9.89 -0.57 25.41
CA GLN A 362 -8.94 -1.68 25.23
C GLN A 362 -8.94 -2.68 26.41
N ASP A 363 -9.15 -2.20 27.64
CA ASP A 363 -9.18 -3.08 28.82
C ASP A 363 -10.44 -3.98 28.89
N TYR A 364 -11.53 -3.63 28.17
CA TYR A 364 -12.73 -4.49 28.06
C TYR A 364 -12.62 -5.60 27.00
N ALA A 365 -11.64 -5.53 26.09
CA ALA A 365 -11.42 -6.55 25.05
C ALA A 365 -10.49 -7.70 25.51
N GLY A 366 -9.95 -7.61 26.74
CA GLY A 366 -9.05 -8.61 27.32
C GLY A 366 -9.67 -9.59 28.32
N SER A 367 -10.98 -9.50 28.60
CA SER A 367 -11.65 -10.42 29.53
C SER A 367 -13.09 -10.76 29.13
N SER A 368 -13.24 -11.69 28.19
CA SER A 368 -14.35 -12.65 28.13
C SER A 368 -14.04 -13.75 27.13
#